data_AF-A0A4S2T8M8-F1
#
_entry.id   AF-A0A4S2T8M8-F1
#
_cell.length_a   1.000
_cell.length_b   1.000
_cell.length_c   1.000
_cell.angle_alpha   90.00
_cell.angle_beta   90.00
_cell.angle_gamma   90.00
#
_symmetry.space_group_name_H-M   'P 1'
#
loop_
_entity.id
_entity.type
_entity.pdbx_description
1 polymer ?
#
loop_
_entity_poly.entity_id
_entity_poly.type
_entity_poly.pdbx_seq_one_letter_code
_entity_poly.pdbx_strand_id
1 'polypeptide(L)'
;MTQYVATKYVSAELRSRLKAEFPGAKFSVRTGTGTGSAWISVSWTDGPDTEAVDRIAAPLHGAHWDGSTDSYVQTNNEVTVTVDGKKVTGKPIVDGINTHRDFSDDVLTEAKALWSAAFDGADPDAPGAIRDTAYVCGKYLPDTWAPQQVQFIAREIVAPKRWKAAQAAAKDSAKTTAKPRRKAAAKADPAAGITVSYTAEAGVTVTGTTFGDGAAPVLRTHGFDWSRKAAHWYVKGTRGDQSSAALIAAHTAAQALRTAGITVTAELPELPADTVLPAAPAPAEDVEEDDDVPEDFAGIVLRHTRAGGSLAEGTARGDGSAEILRGRRFRWSRNLGCWYLPHSRDKAADRFTLNALAEALREAGHAVHVTVREDIARTFGEAEAEREERAADRAARFSDRADRAADASKAALAEARRIGSAIPFGQPILVGHHSEKRHRRDLDRIDSNMRKGIDEGNRADHWAGRADAAAHYEQHRKDPGRTLRRLKELEATLRGLEKLLAGEPAFGSSWDISKPENVAELTRRHAETADEMAHWREIIAKAEADGVKLWSRADFVKGDYARSRGRWYEVLRVNGSSLTVPGGPDIQPVIDRNTRAYSWDDRIPYDDIKGRMSAEDMAARLAAKS
;
A
#
# COMPACT_ATOMS: atom_id res chain seq x y z
N MET A 1 37.21 3.52 16.62
CA MET A 1 36.28 3.40 15.47
C MET A 1 34.89 3.73 15.97
N THR A 2 34.24 4.71 15.37
CA THR A 2 32.86 5.07 15.71
C THR A 2 31.92 3.99 15.18
N GLN A 3 31.25 3.28 16.08
CA GLN A 3 30.27 2.27 15.71
C GLN A 3 28.98 2.96 15.26
N TYR A 4 28.39 2.55 14.14
CA TYR A 4 27.13 3.11 13.64
C TYR A 4 25.98 2.09 13.77
N VAL A 5 24.77 2.59 14.00
CA VAL A 5 23.58 1.79 14.28
C VAL A 5 22.51 2.04 13.23
N ALA A 6 22.13 0.99 12.50
CA ALA A 6 21.15 1.06 11.41
C ALA A 6 19.74 1.51 11.87
N THR A 7 19.07 2.32 11.04
CA THR A 7 17.74 2.93 11.28
C THR A 7 16.67 1.92 11.70
N LYS A 8 16.72 0.68 11.18
CA LYS A 8 15.79 -0.39 11.57
C LYS A 8 15.91 -0.77 13.06
N TYR A 9 17.12 -0.76 13.62
CA TYR A 9 17.34 -1.06 15.03
C TYR A 9 17.05 0.16 15.91
N VAL A 10 17.36 1.36 15.43
CA VAL A 10 16.99 2.62 16.12
C VAL A 10 15.48 2.77 16.21
N SER A 11 14.72 2.45 15.14
CA SER A 11 13.25 2.48 15.18
C SER A 11 12.64 1.43 16.11
N ALA A 12 13.25 0.25 16.23
CA ALA A 12 12.84 -0.76 17.20
C ALA A 12 13.07 -0.30 18.64
N GLU A 13 14.21 0.33 18.91
CA GLU A 13 14.54 0.94 20.21
C GLU A 13 13.61 2.12 20.53
N LEU A 14 13.36 3.02 19.58
CA LEU A 14 12.40 4.12 19.73
C LEU A 14 11.01 3.60 20.12
N ARG A 15 10.51 2.57 19.43
CA ARG A 15 9.23 1.93 19.76
C ARG A 15 9.22 1.37 21.19
N SER A 16 10.34 0.81 21.64
CA SER A 16 10.49 0.29 23.01
C SER A 16 10.45 1.43 24.04
N ARG A 17 11.20 2.51 23.82
CA ARG A 17 11.24 3.68 24.71
C ARG A 17 9.89 4.36 24.83
N LEU A 18 9.21 4.61 23.71
CA LEU A 18 7.88 5.23 23.70
C LEU A 18 6.84 4.38 24.44
N LYS A 19 6.90 3.05 24.30
CA LYS A 19 6.00 2.14 25.01
C LYS A 19 6.26 2.12 26.52
N ALA A 20 7.52 2.24 26.93
CA ALA A 20 7.90 2.27 28.34
C ALA A 20 7.51 3.60 29.00
N GLU A 21 7.76 4.73 28.32
CA GLU A 21 7.52 6.07 28.84
C GLU A 21 6.02 6.42 28.87
N PHE A 22 5.26 6.00 27.85
CA PHE A 22 3.85 6.36 27.69
C PHE A 22 2.96 5.11 27.66
N PRO A 23 2.83 4.38 28.79
CA PRO A 23 1.97 3.22 28.86
C PRO A 23 0.51 3.62 28.60
N GLY A 24 -0.14 2.94 27.65
CA GLY A 24 -1.53 3.20 27.25
C GLY A 24 -1.68 4.02 25.97
N ALA A 25 -0.63 4.72 25.52
CA ALA A 25 -0.60 5.33 24.19
C ALA A 25 -0.18 4.33 23.12
N LYS A 26 -0.80 4.39 21.93
CA LYS A 26 -0.47 3.54 20.78
C LYS A 26 0.28 4.35 19.73
N PHE A 27 1.54 4.01 19.51
CA PHE A 27 2.40 4.65 18.50
C PHE A 27 2.56 3.76 17.26
N SER A 28 2.44 4.37 16.09
CA SER A 28 2.89 3.83 14.81
C SER A 28 4.27 4.38 14.49
N VAL A 29 5.30 3.55 14.67
CA VAL A 29 6.69 3.88 14.31
C VAL A 29 7.04 3.17 13.01
N ARG A 30 7.34 3.92 11.95
CA ARG A 30 7.64 3.42 10.60
C ARG A 30 8.98 3.95 10.11
N THR A 31 9.76 3.11 9.44
CA THR A 31 10.95 3.52 8.69
C THR A 31 10.56 3.86 7.26
N GLY A 32 11.15 4.90 6.69
CA GLY A 32 11.00 5.17 5.26
C GLY A 32 11.64 4.06 4.40
N THR A 33 11.39 4.12 3.09
CA THR A 33 11.95 3.20 2.10
C THR A 33 12.69 3.99 1.02
N GLY A 34 13.58 3.32 0.28
CA GLY A 34 14.39 3.97 -0.75
C GLY A 34 15.25 5.12 -0.20
N THR A 35 15.15 6.30 -0.80
CA THR A 35 15.86 7.52 -0.38
C THR A 35 15.45 8.02 1.02
N GLY A 36 14.28 7.61 1.52
CA GLY A 36 13.82 7.90 2.87
C GLY A 36 14.20 6.85 3.92
N SER A 37 15.04 5.86 3.59
CA SER A 37 15.36 4.74 4.51
C SER A 37 16.09 5.13 5.79
N ALA A 38 16.72 6.31 5.81
CA ALA A 38 17.32 6.92 6.99
C ALA A 38 16.32 7.73 7.86
N TRP A 39 15.04 7.79 7.48
CA TRP A 39 14.01 8.54 8.19
C TRP A 39 13.07 7.63 8.99
N ILE A 40 12.61 8.15 10.13
CA ILE A 40 11.58 7.51 10.95
C ILE A 40 10.37 8.43 11.06
N SER A 41 9.17 7.88 10.94
CA SER A 41 7.92 8.58 11.19
C SER A 41 7.22 7.95 12.40
N VAL A 42 6.84 8.78 13.36
CA VAL A 42 6.11 8.39 14.57
C VAL A 42 4.77 9.10 14.55
N SER A 43 3.68 8.34 14.48
CA SER A 43 2.34 8.90 14.61
C SER A 43 1.55 8.26 15.75
N TRP A 44 0.71 9.04 16.42
CA TRP A 44 -0.20 8.58 17.47
C TRP A 44 -1.45 9.45 17.51
N THR A 45 -2.51 8.93 18.12
CA THR A 45 -3.78 9.65 18.31
C THR A 45 -3.96 9.99 19.78
N ASP A 46 -4.39 11.22 20.07
CA ASP A 46 -4.54 11.77 21.42
C ASP A 46 -3.25 11.62 22.25
N GLY A 47 -3.29 10.96 23.40
CA GLY A 47 -2.08 10.54 24.12
C GLY A 47 -1.19 11.70 24.62
N PRO A 48 0.13 11.49 24.76
CA PRO A 48 1.06 12.51 25.25
C PRO A 48 1.23 13.68 24.27
N ASP A 49 1.75 14.79 24.79
CA ASP A 49 2.11 15.95 23.98
C ASP A 49 3.31 15.65 23.05
N THR A 50 3.37 16.39 21.94
CA THR A 50 4.40 16.20 20.91
C THR A 50 5.80 16.46 21.45
N GLU A 51 5.98 17.48 22.29
CA GLU A 51 7.28 17.80 22.89
C GLU A 51 7.82 16.67 23.77
N ALA A 52 6.95 15.96 24.51
CA ALA A 52 7.32 14.82 25.33
C ALA A 52 7.76 13.65 24.47
N VAL A 53 7.11 13.41 23.33
CA VAL A 53 7.53 12.40 22.36
C VAL A 53 8.84 12.79 21.69
N ASP A 54 8.99 14.07 21.32
CA ASP A 54 10.22 14.61 20.72
C ASP A 54 11.41 14.51 21.67
N ARG A 55 11.22 14.74 22.98
CA ARG A 55 12.27 14.52 23.99
C ARG A 55 12.77 13.07 24.02
N ILE A 56 11.90 12.10 23.78
CA ILE A 56 12.28 10.68 23.70
C ILE A 56 12.95 10.35 22.37
N ALA A 57 12.53 11.00 21.29
CA ALA A 57 13.09 10.82 19.95
C ALA A 57 14.44 11.53 19.77
N ALA A 58 14.64 12.70 20.37
CA ALA A 58 15.80 13.57 20.15
C ALA A 58 17.16 12.87 20.32
N PRO A 59 17.41 12.04 21.36
CA PRO A 59 18.67 11.31 21.52
C PRO A 59 18.92 10.23 20.45
N LEU A 60 17.92 9.93 19.60
CA LEU A 60 17.98 8.90 18.57
C LEU A 60 18.20 9.49 17.17
N HIS A 61 18.20 10.81 17.03
CA HIS A 61 18.61 11.49 15.80
C HIS A 61 20.10 11.32 15.56
N GLY A 62 20.46 10.89 14.35
CA GLY A 62 21.83 10.85 13.83
C GLY A 62 22.25 12.15 13.17
N ALA A 63 21.29 12.89 12.59
CA ALA A 63 21.49 14.22 12.06
C ALA A 63 20.26 15.10 12.29
N HIS A 64 20.42 16.39 12.04
CA HIS A 64 19.32 17.34 11.91
C HIS A 64 19.60 18.32 10.77
N TRP A 65 18.54 18.86 10.19
CA TRP A 65 18.63 19.84 9.09
C TRP A 65 18.91 21.24 9.65
N ASP A 66 19.96 21.89 9.15
CA ASP A 66 20.27 23.29 9.40
C ASP A 66 19.87 24.13 8.18
N GLY A 67 18.75 24.84 8.30
CA GLY A 67 18.22 25.69 7.24
C GLY A 67 19.05 26.94 6.95
N SER A 68 20.00 27.31 7.82
CA SER A 68 20.88 28.46 7.56
C SER A 68 22.06 28.10 6.65
N THR A 69 22.47 26.83 6.66
CA THR A 69 23.56 26.30 5.82
C THR A 69 23.07 25.36 4.72
N ASP A 70 21.75 25.15 4.62
CA ASP A 70 21.09 24.24 3.66
C ASP A 70 21.72 22.82 3.70
N SER A 71 22.05 22.33 4.90
CA SER A 71 22.81 21.10 5.07
C SER A 71 22.42 20.28 6.31
N TYR A 72 22.73 18.98 6.32
CA TYR A 72 22.54 18.12 7.49
C TYR A 72 23.74 18.20 8.43
N VAL A 73 23.49 18.59 9.67
CA VAL A 73 24.47 18.58 10.74
C VAL A 73 24.33 17.29 11.54
N GLN A 74 25.38 16.47 11.51
CA GLN A 74 25.44 15.22 12.26
C GLN A 74 25.41 15.50 13.77
N THR A 75 24.64 14.71 14.51
CA THR A 75 24.64 14.77 15.96
C THR A 75 25.81 13.95 16.51
N ASN A 76 26.19 14.22 17.76
CA ASN A 76 27.11 13.37 18.51
C ASN A 76 26.38 12.35 19.40
N ASN A 77 25.12 12.04 19.05
CA ASN A 77 24.31 11.11 19.83
C ASN A 77 24.84 9.67 19.71
N GLU A 78 24.78 8.95 20.82
CA GLU A 78 25.00 7.50 20.84
C GLU A 78 23.75 6.79 21.37
N VAL A 79 23.38 5.71 20.70
CA VAL A 79 22.25 4.88 21.06
C VAL A 79 22.70 3.44 21.28
N THR A 80 22.25 2.87 22.38
CA THR A 80 22.30 1.42 22.59
C THR A 80 21.04 0.76 22.06
N VAL A 81 21.18 -0.14 21.09
CA VAL A 81 20.08 -0.92 20.50
C VAL A 81 20.31 -2.41 20.70
N THR A 82 19.28 -3.22 20.45
CA THR A 82 19.41 -4.67 20.38
C THR A 82 19.50 -5.13 18.93
N VAL A 83 20.63 -5.76 18.56
CA VAL A 83 20.88 -6.39 17.25
C VAL A 83 21.05 -7.89 17.47
N ASP A 84 20.16 -8.70 16.88
CA ASP A 84 20.20 -10.16 16.96
C ASP A 84 20.39 -10.70 18.40
N GLY A 85 19.71 -10.07 19.36
CA GLY A 85 19.75 -10.43 20.78
C GLY A 85 20.92 -9.84 21.59
N LYS A 86 21.86 -9.13 20.95
CA LYS A 86 23.01 -8.48 21.63
C LYS A 86 22.82 -6.97 21.72
N LYS A 87 23.27 -6.37 22.82
CA LYS A 87 23.28 -4.91 23.01
C LYS A 87 24.48 -4.30 22.28
N VAL A 88 24.22 -3.33 21.43
CA VAL A 88 25.21 -2.63 20.61
C VAL A 88 25.04 -1.14 20.80
N THR A 89 26.11 -0.42 21.15
CA THR A 89 26.12 1.04 21.29
C THR A 89 26.82 1.67 20.10
N GLY A 90 26.24 2.71 19.53
CA GLY A 90 26.88 3.48 18.45
C GLY A 90 26.04 4.66 18.01
N LYS A 91 26.57 5.44 17.05
CA LYS A 91 25.88 6.59 16.46
C LYS A 91 24.71 6.14 15.57
N PRO A 92 23.49 6.65 15.78
CA PRO A 92 22.36 6.31 14.92
C PRO A 92 22.56 6.89 13.51
N ILE A 93 22.25 6.13 12.46
CA ILE A 93 22.24 6.64 11.06
C ILE A 93 20.85 7.15 10.66
N VAL A 94 20.23 7.92 11.55
CA VAL A 94 18.87 8.44 11.36
C VAL A 94 18.95 9.92 11.02
N ASP A 95 18.63 10.27 9.78
CA ASP A 95 18.72 11.65 9.29
C ASP A 95 17.63 12.55 9.88
N GLY A 96 16.53 11.95 10.34
CA GLY A 96 15.47 12.63 11.06
C GLY A 96 14.36 11.70 11.55
N ILE A 97 13.66 12.15 12.59
CA ILE A 97 12.48 11.51 13.15
C ILE A 97 11.36 12.55 13.12
N ASN A 98 10.30 12.27 12.34
CA ASN A 98 9.14 13.13 12.24
C ASN A 98 8.03 12.61 13.17
N THR A 99 7.54 13.47 14.06
CA THR A 99 6.45 13.15 14.98
C THR A 99 5.16 13.83 14.53
N HIS A 100 4.05 13.09 14.58
CA HIS A 100 2.74 13.59 14.23
C HIS A 100 1.68 13.10 15.22
N ARG A 101 0.90 14.03 15.75
CA ARG A 101 -0.18 13.75 16.68
C ARG A 101 -1.52 14.06 16.04
N ASP A 102 -2.33 13.04 15.85
CA ASP A 102 -3.72 13.15 15.42
C ASP A 102 -4.65 13.26 16.63
N PHE A 103 -5.86 13.78 16.42
CA PHE A 103 -6.90 13.85 17.46
C PHE A 103 -8.10 12.98 17.08
N SER A 104 -8.64 12.25 18.05
CA SER A 104 -9.87 11.48 17.85
C SER A 104 -11.09 12.38 17.69
N ASP A 105 -12.14 11.84 17.06
CA ASP A 105 -13.42 12.54 16.88
C ASP A 105 -14.01 13.00 18.23
N ASP A 106 -13.82 12.23 19.29
CA ASP A 106 -14.29 12.59 20.64
C ASP A 106 -13.56 13.83 21.18
N VAL A 107 -12.24 13.92 20.96
CA VAL A 107 -11.44 15.09 21.38
C VAL A 107 -11.82 16.32 20.57
N LEU A 108 -12.02 16.15 19.26
CA LEU A 108 -12.45 17.24 18.38
C LEU A 108 -13.87 17.70 18.73
N THR A 109 -14.77 16.78 19.08
CA THR A 109 -16.15 17.11 19.50
C THR A 109 -16.15 17.92 20.80
N GLU A 110 -15.38 17.51 21.81
CA GLU A 110 -15.23 18.27 23.06
C GLU A 110 -14.57 19.64 22.80
N ALA A 111 -13.58 19.71 21.92
CA ALA A 111 -12.92 20.96 21.54
C ALA A 111 -13.87 21.92 20.81
N LYS A 112 -14.70 21.42 19.89
CA LYS A 112 -15.74 22.19 19.20
C LYS A 112 -16.78 22.72 20.18
N ALA A 113 -17.22 21.92 21.15
CA ALA A 113 -18.17 22.37 22.17
C ALA A 113 -17.60 23.52 23.03
N LEU A 114 -16.33 23.41 23.45
CA LEU A 114 -15.64 24.48 24.18
C LEU A 114 -15.46 25.75 23.33
N TRP A 115 -15.15 25.58 22.05
CA TRP A 115 -15.03 26.69 21.10
C TRP A 115 -16.38 27.39 20.91
N SER A 116 -17.44 26.64 20.62
CA SER A 116 -18.79 27.20 20.45
C SER A 116 -19.26 27.94 21.69
N ALA A 117 -18.99 27.41 22.89
CA ALA A 117 -19.33 28.10 24.14
C ALA A 117 -18.58 29.43 24.32
N ALA A 118 -17.36 29.55 23.79
CA ALA A 118 -16.56 30.77 23.87
C ALA A 118 -16.99 31.85 22.86
N PHE A 119 -17.76 31.47 21.84
CA PHE A 119 -18.27 32.34 20.78
C PHE A 119 -19.80 32.30 20.70
N ASP A 120 -20.48 32.31 21.85
CA ASP A 120 -21.94 32.44 21.98
C ASP A 120 -22.77 31.44 21.14
N GLY A 121 -22.28 30.20 21.05
CA GLY A 121 -22.96 29.12 20.32
C GLY A 121 -22.67 29.08 18.82
N ALA A 122 -21.67 29.82 18.34
CA ALA A 122 -21.26 29.78 16.94
C ALA A 122 -20.84 28.37 16.48
N ASP A 123 -21.13 28.06 15.21
CA ASP A 123 -20.72 26.81 14.57
C ASP A 123 -19.27 26.95 14.04
N PRO A 124 -18.30 26.14 14.53
CA PRO A 124 -16.91 26.18 14.08
C PRO A 124 -16.71 25.66 12.64
N ASP A 125 -17.67 24.91 12.08
CA ASP A 125 -17.60 24.36 10.72
C ASP A 125 -18.30 25.27 9.69
N ALA A 126 -18.96 26.35 10.13
CA ALA A 126 -19.60 27.30 9.24
C ALA A 126 -18.56 28.08 8.39
N PRO A 127 -18.81 28.27 7.08
CA PRO A 127 -17.89 29.01 6.21
C PRO A 127 -17.84 30.50 6.62
N GLY A 128 -16.71 30.96 7.16
CA GLY A 128 -16.58 32.34 7.62
C GLY A 128 -15.25 32.66 8.30
N ALA A 129 -14.91 33.95 8.29
CA ALA A 129 -13.58 34.54 8.49
C ALA A 129 -12.88 34.27 9.83
N ILE A 130 -11.60 34.64 9.87
CA ILE A 130 -10.73 34.74 11.05
C ILE A 130 -11.51 35.30 12.25
N ARG A 131 -11.34 34.66 13.41
CA ARG A 131 -12.03 35.01 14.65
C ARG A 131 -11.04 35.60 15.63
N ASP A 132 -11.45 36.67 16.30
CA ASP A 132 -10.68 37.31 17.38
C ASP A 132 -10.33 36.31 18.49
N THR A 133 -9.35 36.70 19.32
CA THR A 133 -8.93 35.89 20.46
C THR A 133 -10.07 35.72 21.47
N ALA A 134 -10.24 34.50 21.99
CA ALA A 134 -11.11 34.20 23.12
C ALA A 134 -10.32 33.50 24.23
N TYR A 135 -10.79 33.58 25.47
CA TYR A 135 -10.15 32.91 26.61
C TYR A 135 -10.91 31.64 26.97
N VAL A 136 -10.30 30.48 26.76
CA VAL A 136 -10.91 29.17 26.97
C VAL A 136 -10.07 28.36 27.95
N CYS A 137 -10.68 27.95 29.07
CA CYS A 137 -10.08 27.08 30.09
C CYS A 137 -8.62 27.41 30.45
N GLY A 138 -8.29 28.70 30.61
CA GLY A 138 -6.96 29.14 31.02
C GLY A 138 -6.02 29.57 29.90
N LYS A 139 -6.44 29.51 28.63
CA LYS A 139 -5.60 29.81 27.45
C LYS A 139 -6.28 30.83 26.53
N TYR A 140 -5.50 31.75 25.99
CA TYR A 140 -5.94 32.61 24.89
C TYR A 140 -5.83 31.87 23.57
N LEU A 141 -6.91 31.90 22.78
CA LEU A 141 -6.90 31.36 21.43
C LEU A 141 -6.13 32.30 20.49
N PRO A 142 -5.34 31.77 19.54
CA PRO A 142 -4.68 32.60 18.55
C PRO A 142 -5.70 33.26 17.61
N ASP A 143 -5.41 34.48 17.14
CA ASP A 143 -6.19 35.16 16.11
C ASP A 143 -6.03 34.43 14.78
N THR A 144 -7.02 33.59 14.44
CA THR A 144 -6.91 32.66 13.32
C THR A 144 -8.27 32.07 12.93
N TRP A 145 -8.29 31.16 11.96
CA TRP A 145 -9.54 30.55 11.47
C TRP A 145 -10.15 29.62 12.53
N ALA A 146 -11.48 29.55 12.60
CA ALA A 146 -12.19 28.73 13.59
C ALA A 146 -11.71 27.27 13.66
N PRO A 147 -11.47 26.55 12.54
CA PRO A 147 -10.91 25.20 12.60
C PRO A 147 -9.52 25.12 13.25
N GLN A 148 -8.68 26.13 13.05
CA GLN A 148 -7.34 26.21 13.64
C GLN A 148 -7.41 26.52 15.15
N GLN A 149 -8.37 27.34 15.58
CA GLN A 149 -8.66 27.56 17.01
C GLN A 149 -9.22 26.30 17.69
N VAL A 150 -10.08 25.52 17.01
CA VAL A 150 -10.55 24.23 17.51
C VAL A 150 -9.40 23.23 17.65
N GLN A 151 -8.50 23.16 16.67
CA GLN A 151 -7.27 22.34 16.76
C GLN A 151 -6.38 22.78 17.92
N PHE A 152 -6.28 24.09 18.18
CA PHE A 152 -5.57 24.63 19.34
C PHE A 152 -6.21 24.17 20.67
N ILE A 153 -7.53 24.23 20.80
CA ILE A 153 -8.25 23.74 21.99
C ILE A 153 -8.05 22.22 22.17
N ALA A 154 -8.15 21.45 21.09
CA ALA A 154 -7.90 20.01 21.12
C ALA A 154 -6.49 19.70 21.63
N ARG A 155 -5.47 20.40 21.11
CA ARG A 155 -4.06 20.20 21.45
C ARG A 155 -3.70 20.63 22.87
N GLU A 156 -4.11 21.84 23.26
CA GLU A 156 -3.62 22.51 24.47
C GLU A 156 -4.48 22.23 25.71
N ILE A 157 -5.75 21.87 25.53
CA ILE A 157 -6.73 21.79 26.62
C ILE A 157 -7.28 20.36 26.74
N VAL A 158 -7.99 19.89 25.72
CA VAL A 158 -8.79 18.65 25.80
C VAL A 158 -7.90 17.41 25.89
N ALA A 159 -6.99 17.24 24.93
CA ALA A 159 -6.17 16.04 24.88
C ALA A 159 -5.22 15.89 26.09
N PRO A 160 -4.55 16.95 26.59
CA PRO A 160 -3.76 16.87 27.83
C PRO A 160 -4.60 16.51 29.06
N LYS A 161 -5.81 17.05 29.18
CA LYS A 161 -6.75 16.74 30.28
C LYS A 161 -7.15 15.26 30.25
N ARG A 162 -7.57 14.75 29.09
CA ARG A 162 -7.94 13.33 28.92
C ARG A 162 -6.75 12.40 29.14
N TRP A 163 -5.56 12.79 28.68
CA TRP A 163 -4.34 12.01 28.90
C TRP A 163 -3.95 11.93 30.38
N LYS A 164 -4.04 13.03 31.13
CA LYS A 164 -3.82 13.02 32.59
C LYS A 164 -4.82 12.10 33.31
N ALA A 165 -6.10 12.15 32.93
CA ALA A 165 -7.13 11.27 33.49
C ALA A 165 -6.86 9.79 33.18
N ALA A 166 -6.47 9.47 31.94
CA ALA A 166 -6.12 8.12 31.53
C ALA A 166 -4.91 7.56 32.30
N GLN A 167 -3.87 8.39 32.51
CA GLN A 167 -2.71 8.01 33.30
C GLN A 167 -3.04 7.77 34.77
N ALA A 168 -3.92 8.58 35.37
CA ALA A 168 -4.41 8.36 36.73
C ALA A 168 -5.16 7.03 36.84
N ALA A 169 -6.11 6.77 35.92
CA ALA A 169 -6.87 5.52 35.88
C ALA A 169 -5.99 4.27 35.67
N ALA A 170 -4.94 4.39 34.83
CA ALA A 170 -3.97 3.31 34.61
C ALA A 170 -3.13 3.02 35.87
N LYS A 171 -2.73 4.06 36.61
CA LYS A 171 -1.98 3.93 37.87
C LYS A 171 -2.83 3.27 38.97
N ASP A 172 -4.12 3.60 39.04
CA ASP A 172 -5.06 2.97 39.97
C ASP A 172 -5.34 1.50 39.62
N SER A 173 -5.46 1.19 38.32
CA SER A 173 -5.64 -0.18 37.83
C SER A 173 -4.41 -1.07 38.06
N ALA A 174 -3.20 -0.52 37.90
CA ALA A 174 -1.93 -1.23 38.14
C ALA A 174 -1.70 -1.55 39.63
N LYS A 175 -2.31 -0.81 40.55
CA LYS A 175 -2.24 -1.08 41.99
C LYS A 175 -3.12 -2.26 42.43
N THR A 176 -4.14 -2.61 41.63
CA THR A 176 -5.14 -3.65 41.94
C THR A 176 -4.80 -5.03 41.38
N THR A 177 -3.83 -5.15 40.47
CA THR A 177 -3.53 -6.41 39.75
C THR A 177 -2.10 -6.90 39.97
N ALA A 178 -1.86 -7.57 41.10
CA ALA A 178 -0.60 -8.27 41.37
C ALA A 178 -0.81 -9.79 41.57
N LYS A 179 -0.83 -10.59 40.48
CA LYS A 179 -0.41 -12.02 40.42
C LYS A 179 -0.41 -12.60 38.98
N PRO A 180 0.14 -13.80 38.72
CA PRO A 180 1.52 -14.10 38.33
C PRO A 180 1.71 -14.42 36.83
N ARG A 181 2.98 -14.55 36.43
CA ARG A 181 3.50 -14.81 35.07
C ARG A 181 2.92 -16.06 34.41
N ARG A 182 2.53 -15.92 33.13
CA ARG A 182 2.04 -16.96 32.21
C ARG A 182 3.01 -18.16 32.10
N LYS A 183 2.48 -19.37 32.30
CA LYS A 183 3.08 -20.63 31.82
C LYS A 183 3.01 -20.69 30.29
N ALA A 184 4.08 -21.21 29.67
CA ALA A 184 4.15 -21.50 28.25
C ALA A 184 3.07 -22.51 27.84
N ALA A 185 2.39 -22.24 26.73
CA ALA A 185 1.43 -23.16 26.13
C ALA A 185 2.17 -24.40 25.60
N ALA A 186 1.63 -25.58 25.93
CA ALA A 186 2.12 -26.86 25.46
C ALA A 186 1.97 -26.97 23.93
N LYS A 187 2.95 -27.64 23.31
CA LYS A 187 2.99 -27.97 21.88
C LYS A 187 1.91 -29.03 21.61
N ALA A 188 0.95 -28.75 20.72
CA ALA A 188 -0.14 -29.67 20.38
C ALA A 188 0.37 -30.86 19.53
N ASP A 189 -0.19 -32.03 19.82
CA ASP A 189 0.05 -33.32 19.14
C ASP A 189 -0.73 -33.38 17.82
N PRO A 190 -0.09 -33.59 16.65
CA PRO A 190 -0.74 -33.62 15.34
C PRO A 190 -1.67 -34.83 15.11
N ALA A 191 -1.73 -35.81 16.02
CA ALA A 191 -2.67 -36.94 15.95
C ALA A 191 -4.05 -36.65 16.57
N ALA A 192 -4.21 -35.52 17.29
CA ALA A 192 -5.48 -35.09 17.83
C ALA A 192 -6.21 -34.24 16.78
N GLY A 193 -7.32 -34.76 16.23
CA GLY A 193 -8.12 -34.06 15.22
C GLY A 193 -8.67 -32.69 15.65
N ILE A 194 -9.52 -32.10 14.83
CA ILE A 194 -10.10 -30.78 15.10
C ILE A 194 -11.13 -30.90 16.22
N THR A 195 -11.07 -29.99 17.19
CA THR A 195 -12.08 -29.90 18.27
C THR A 195 -12.93 -28.65 18.08
N VAL A 196 -14.24 -28.82 17.96
CA VAL A 196 -15.24 -27.75 17.94
C VAL A 196 -15.93 -27.74 19.31
N SER A 197 -15.80 -26.66 20.06
CA SER A 197 -16.33 -26.56 21.43
C SER A 197 -17.08 -25.26 21.67
N TYR A 198 -17.99 -25.27 22.65
CA TYR A 198 -18.66 -24.07 23.14
C TYR A 198 -18.42 -23.88 24.64
N THR A 199 -18.08 -22.65 25.04
CA THR A 199 -18.09 -22.23 26.45
C THR A 199 -18.75 -20.86 26.60
N ALA A 200 -19.37 -20.59 27.75
CA ALA A 200 -20.03 -19.30 27.97
C ALA A 200 -19.03 -18.11 27.90
N GLU A 201 -17.78 -18.31 28.29
CA GLU A 201 -16.74 -17.27 28.29
C GLU A 201 -16.10 -17.05 26.91
N ALA A 202 -15.85 -18.12 26.15
CA ALA A 202 -15.15 -18.04 24.88
C ALA A 202 -16.10 -17.97 23.66
N GLY A 203 -17.35 -18.41 23.82
CA GLY A 203 -18.27 -18.67 22.72
C GLY A 203 -17.95 -19.98 22.00
N VAL A 204 -18.36 -20.10 20.74
CA VAL A 204 -17.99 -21.24 19.87
C VAL A 204 -16.55 -21.06 19.41
N THR A 205 -15.70 -22.05 19.66
CA THR A 205 -14.29 -22.06 19.24
C THR A 205 -13.88 -23.36 18.55
N VAL A 206 -12.91 -23.26 17.63
CA VAL A 206 -12.30 -24.43 16.97
C VAL A 206 -10.79 -24.41 17.16
N THR A 207 -10.28 -25.49 17.74
CA THR A 207 -8.86 -25.71 18.04
C THR A 207 -8.33 -26.96 17.36
N GLY A 208 -7.01 -27.05 17.18
CA GLY A 208 -6.35 -28.20 16.54
C GLY A 208 -6.13 -28.06 15.03
N THR A 209 -6.58 -26.96 14.42
CA THR A 209 -6.33 -26.70 12.98
C THR A 209 -4.87 -26.40 12.69
N THR A 210 -4.31 -26.95 11.62
CA THR A 210 -2.95 -26.67 11.12
C THR A 210 -3.00 -26.07 9.72
N PHE A 211 -1.95 -25.38 9.30
CA PHE A 211 -1.93 -24.76 7.97
C PHE A 211 -1.93 -25.83 6.87
N GLY A 212 -2.95 -25.81 6.00
CA GLY A 212 -3.08 -26.77 4.90
C GLY A 212 -3.97 -27.99 5.20
N ASP A 213 -4.61 -28.05 6.37
CA ASP A 213 -5.51 -29.15 6.78
C ASP A 213 -6.89 -29.14 6.10
N GLY A 214 -7.16 -28.18 5.22
CA GLY A 214 -8.46 -28.04 4.53
C GLY A 214 -9.60 -27.49 5.40
N ALA A 215 -9.38 -27.19 6.69
CA ALA A 215 -10.43 -26.71 7.58
C ALA A 215 -10.75 -25.22 7.42
N ALA A 216 -9.74 -24.42 7.06
CA ALA A 216 -9.87 -22.97 6.96
C ALA A 216 -10.93 -22.49 5.93
N PRO A 217 -11.05 -23.08 4.73
CA PRO A 217 -12.13 -22.73 3.80
C PRO A 217 -13.51 -23.06 4.36
N VAL A 218 -13.69 -24.25 4.94
CA VAL A 218 -14.97 -24.72 5.50
C VAL A 218 -15.43 -23.83 6.66
N LEU A 219 -14.54 -23.54 7.60
CA LEU A 219 -14.83 -22.71 8.77
C LEU A 219 -15.23 -21.29 8.38
N ARG A 220 -14.61 -20.71 7.34
CA ARG A 220 -14.97 -19.37 6.84
C ARG A 220 -16.37 -19.32 6.23
N THR A 221 -16.79 -20.35 5.50
CA THR A 221 -18.15 -20.47 4.93
C THR A 221 -19.21 -20.41 6.03
N HIS A 222 -18.90 -20.96 7.21
CA HIS A 222 -19.80 -20.98 8.36
C HIS A 222 -19.56 -19.84 9.36
N GLY A 223 -18.93 -18.74 8.93
CA GLY A 223 -18.83 -17.50 9.71
C GLY A 223 -17.79 -17.50 10.82
N PHE A 224 -16.82 -18.43 10.80
CA PHE A 224 -15.72 -18.44 11.76
C PHE A 224 -14.59 -17.49 11.37
N ASP A 225 -14.10 -16.74 12.35
CA ASP A 225 -12.95 -15.85 12.27
C ASP A 225 -11.72 -16.46 12.95
N TRP A 226 -10.54 -16.24 12.37
CA TRP A 226 -9.27 -16.67 12.99
C TRP A 226 -8.76 -15.63 14.01
N SER A 227 -8.55 -16.07 15.25
CA SER A 227 -7.90 -15.25 16.29
C SER A 227 -6.39 -15.47 16.31
N ARG A 228 -5.62 -14.53 15.72
CA ARG A 228 -4.15 -14.58 15.79
C ARG A 228 -3.60 -14.55 17.23
N LYS A 229 -4.33 -13.95 18.17
CA LYS A 229 -3.91 -13.81 19.57
C LYS A 229 -4.15 -15.08 20.39
N ALA A 230 -5.23 -15.79 20.09
CA ALA A 230 -5.66 -16.99 20.84
C ALA A 230 -5.33 -18.31 20.11
N ALA A 231 -4.92 -18.24 18.84
CA ALA A 231 -4.58 -19.38 17.98
C ALA A 231 -5.73 -20.40 17.85
N HIS A 232 -6.97 -19.90 17.72
CA HIS A 232 -8.16 -20.69 17.43
C HIS A 232 -9.09 -19.94 16.48
N TRP A 233 -10.04 -20.66 15.88
CA TRP A 233 -11.17 -20.05 15.21
C TRP A 233 -12.29 -19.77 16.20
N TYR A 234 -13.09 -18.74 15.94
CA TYR A 234 -14.23 -18.38 16.79
C TYR A 234 -15.35 -17.75 15.97
N VAL A 235 -16.59 -17.78 16.47
CA VAL A 235 -17.72 -17.05 15.88
C VAL A 235 -18.00 -15.80 16.71
N LYS A 236 -18.06 -14.62 16.07
CA LYS A 236 -18.35 -13.35 16.75
C LYS A 236 -19.77 -13.35 17.34
N GLY A 237 -19.94 -12.73 18.50
CA GLY A 237 -21.24 -12.56 19.15
C GLY A 237 -21.74 -13.76 19.96
N THR A 238 -20.95 -14.83 20.09
CA THR A 238 -21.38 -16.10 20.73
C THR A 238 -21.03 -16.21 22.22
N ARG A 239 -20.51 -15.15 22.85
CA ARG A 239 -20.13 -15.16 24.28
C ARG A 239 -21.33 -14.85 25.16
N GLY A 240 -21.61 -15.73 26.12
CA GLY A 240 -22.72 -15.58 27.06
C GLY A 240 -24.12 -15.76 26.45
N ASP A 241 -24.21 -16.08 25.16
CA ASP A 241 -25.46 -16.25 24.44
C ASP A 241 -25.56 -17.67 23.88
N GLN A 242 -26.55 -18.42 24.38
CA GLN A 242 -26.91 -19.77 23.89
C GLN A 242 -27.98 -19.68 22.79
N SER A 243 -27.89 -18.69 21.90
CA SER A 243 -28.85 -18.59 20.80
C SER A 243 -28.74 -19.78 19.84
N SER A 244 -29.89 -20.22 19.34
CA SER A 244 -29.99 -21.36 18.40
C SER A 244 -29.13 -21.15 17.15
N ALA A 245 -29.00 -19.91 16.64
CA ALA A 245 -28.22 -19.60 15.45
C ALA A 245 -26.71 -19.91 15.58
N ALA A 246 -26.10 -19.61 16.74
CA ALA A 246 -24.69 -19.87 16.98
C ALA A 246 -24.40 -21.37 17.14
N LEU A 247 -25.30 -22.09 17.80
CA LEU A 247 -25.23 -23.54 17.97
C LEU A 247 -25.48 -24.26 16.64
N ILE A 248 -26.42 -23.79 15.81
CA ILE A 248 -26.65 -24.30 14.45
C ILE A 248 -25.39 -24.14 13.62
N ALA A 249 -24.79 -22.94 13.59
CA ALA A 249 -23.55 -22.71 12.83
C ALA A 249 -22.40 -23.63 13.27
N ALA A 250 -22.26 -23.89 14.57
CA ALA A 250 -21.26 -24.79 15.12
C ALA A 250 -21.50 -26.26 14.71
N HIS A 251 -22.76 -26.73 14.77
CA HIS A 251 -23.13 -28.08 14.36
C HIS A 251 -22.98 -28.27 12.84
N THR A 252 -23.41 -27.30 12.03
CA THR A 252 -23.24 -27.34 10.57
C THR A 252 -21.77 -27.33 10.17
N ALA A 253 -20.94 -26.51 10.82
CA ALA A 253 -19.49 -26.50 10.55
C ALA A 253 -18.83 -27.84 10.93
N ALA A 254 -19.20 -28.44 12.08
CA ALA A 254 -18.69 -29.76 12.46
C ALA A 254 -19.09 -30.85 11.46
N GLN A 255 -20.32 -30.79 10.92
CA GLN A 255 -20.79 -31.71 9.89
C GLN A 255 -20.05 -31.51 8.56
N ALA A 256 -19.89 -30.26 8.10
CA ALA A 256 -19.18 -29.94 6.86
C ALA A 256 -17.70 -30.36 6.92
N LEU A 257 -17.04 -30.19 8.06
CA LEU A 257 -15.66 -30.66 8.26
C LEU A 257 -15.56 -32.20 8.20
N ARG A 258 -16.53 -32.93 8.75
CA ARG A 258 -16.59 -34.40 8.64
C ARG A 258 -16.81 -34.85 7.20
N THR A 259 -17.70 -34.19 6.47
CA THR A 259 -17.93 -34.45 5.03
C THR A 259 -16.67 -34.18 4.20
N ALA A 260 -15.87 -33.19 4.59
CA ALA A 260 -14.56 -32.92 3.99
C ALA A 260 -13.47 -33.94 4.39
N GLY A 261 -13.81 -35.03 5.08
CA GLY A 261 -12.89 -36.09 5.48
C GLY A 261 -12.00 -35.76 6.69
N ILE A 262 -12.32 -34.69 7.43
CA ILE A 262 -11.52 -34.24 8.57
C ILE A 262 -12.06 -34.88 9.87
N THR A 263 -11.17 -35.40 10.71
CA THR A 263 -11.55 -35.94 12.02
C THR A 263 -11.96 -34.80 12.97
N VAL A 264 -13.22 -34.80 13.41
CA VAL A 264 -13.80 -33.76 14.26
C VAL A 264 -14.41 -34.32 15.54
N THR A 265 -13.91 -33.84 16.68
CA THR A 265 -14.54 -33.98 18.00
C THR A 265 -15.40 -32.75 18.27
N ALA A 266 -16.69 -32.94 18.56
CA ALA A 266 -17.63 -31.85 18.83
C ALA A 266 -18.10 -31.90 20.29
N GLU A 267 -17.80 -30.85 21.05
CA GLU A 267 -18.22 -30.63 22.44
C GLU A 267 -19.20 -29.45 22.46
N LEU A 268 -20.40 -29.67 21.91
CA LEU A 268 -21.43 -28.65 21.73
C LEU A 268 -22.69 -28.98 22.55
N PRO A 269 -23.39 -27.98 23.09
CA PRO A 269 -24.72 -28.15 23.70
C PRO A 269 -25.73 -28.76 22.73
N GLU A 270 -26.65 -29.60 23.23
CA GLU A 270 -27.71 -30.21 22.41
C GLU A 270 -28.66 -29.15 21.83
N LEU A 271 -29.03 -29.33 20.56
CA LEU A 271 -30.02 -28.47 19.90
C LEU A 271 -31.45 -28.81 20.36
N PRO A 272 -32.36 -27.82 20.40
CA PRO A 272 -33.79 -28.08 20.61
C PRO A 272 -34.33 -29.06 19.54
N ALA A 273 -35.19 -29.99 19.95
CA ALA A 273 -35.68 -31.09 19.09
C ALA A 273 -36.33 -30.65 17.76
N ASP A 274 -36.86 -29.42 17.68
CA ASP A 274 -37.50 -28.86 16.48
C ASP A 274 -36.52 -28.17 15.52
N THR A 275 -35.20 -28.19 15.81
CA THR A 275 -34.18 -27.50 15.01
C THR A 275 -33.71 -28.37 13.84
N VAL A 276 -34.12 -28.02 12.63
CA VAL A 276 -33.63 -28.66 11.39
C VAL A 276 -32.28 -28.06 11.01
N LEU A 277 -31.22 -28.86 11.00
CA LEU A 277 -29.93 -28.45 10.45
C LEU A 277 -30.05 -28.27 8.93
N PRO A 278 -29.47 -27.20 8.34
CA PRO A 278 -29.42 -27.08 6.89
C PRO A 278 -28.69 -28.29 6.31
N ALA A 279 -29.31 -28.97 5.34
CA ALA A 279 -28.68 -30.07 4.63
C ALA A 279 -27.36 -29.57 4.02
N ALA A 280 -26.28 -30.34 4.21
CA ALA A 280 -25.02 -30.04 3.56
C ALA A 280 -25.27 -29.87 2.05
N PRO A 281 -24.73 -28.82 1.40
CA PRO A 281 -24.87 -28.68 -0.03
C PRO A 281 -24.35 -29.96 -0.67
N ALA A 282 -25.16 -30.54 -1.56
CA ALA A 282 -24.69 -31.62 -2.42
C ALA A 282 -23.36 -31.17 -3.04
N PRO A 283 -22.34 -32.03 -3.12
CA PRO A 283 -21.14 -31.69 -3.87
C PRO A 283 -21.62 -31.18 -5.22
N ALA A 284 -21.23 -29.95 -5.57
CA ALA A 284 -21.53 -29.41 -6.88
C ALA A 284 -21.05 -30.47 -7.87
N GLU A 285 -21.99 -31.12 -8.54
CA GLU A 285 -21.65 -31.97 -9.67
C GLU A 285 -20.75 -31.13 -10.55
N ASP A 286 -19.57 -31.67 -10.88
CA ASP A 286 -18.67 -31.06 -11.83
C ASP A 286 -19.48 -30.83 -13.11
N VAL A 287 -19.98 -29.61 -13.28
CA VAL A 287 -20.79 -29.22 -14.42
C VAL A 287 -19.89 -29.40 -15.62
N GLU A 288 -20.26 -30.34 -16.47
CA GLU A 288 -19.55 -30.73 -17.68
C GLU A 288 -19.18 -29.49 -18.53
N GLU A 289 -18.02 -29.59 -19.16
CA GLU A 289 -17.46 -28.63 -20.10
C GLU A 289 -18.33 -28.50 -21.37
N ASP A 290 -19.51 -27.89 -21.26
CA ASP A 290 -20.28 -27.40 -22.41
C ASP A 290 -20.48 -25.88 -22.26
N ASP A 291 -19.67 -25.16 -23.04
CA ASP A 291 -19.11 -23.84 -22.77
C ASP A 291 -19.88 -22.67 -23.42
N ASP A 292 -21.08 -22.90 -23.94
CA ASP A 292 -21.89 -21.89 -24.62
C ASP A 292 -23.18 -21.58 -23.87
N VAL A 293 -23.44 -20.28 -23.72
CA VAL A 293 -24.69 -19.76 -23.15
C VAL A 293 -25.83 -20.19 -24.09
N PRO A 294 -26.90 -20.85 -23.59
CA PRO A 294 -28.04 -21.19 -24.44
C PRO A 294 -28.59 -19.94 -25.14
N GLU A 295 -28.88 -20.02 -26.44
CA GLU A 295 -29.29 -18.86 -27.25
C GLU A 295 -30.51 -18.12 -26.66
N ASP A 296 -31.41 -18.85 -26.00
CA ASP A 296 -32.63 -18.33 -25.37
C ASP A 296 -32.47 -18.05 -23.86
N PHE A 297 -31.25 -18.05 -23.31
CA PHE A 297 -31.05 -17.84 -21.87
C PHE A 297 -31.38 -16.39 -21.46
N ALA A 298 -32.51 -16.23 -20.77
CA ALA A 298 -32.94 -14.98 -20.16
C ALA A 298 -32.46 -14.90 -18.70
N GLY A 299 -31.27 -14.32 -18.47
CA GLY A 299 -30.71 -14.17 -17.12
C GLY A 299 -29.37 -13.46 -17.08
N ILE A 300 -28.73 -13.51 -15.91
CA ILE A 300 -27.40 -12.95 -15.69
C ILE A 300 -26.35 -13.98 -16.15
N VAL A 301 -25.43 -13.55 -17.01
CA VAL A 301 -24.34 -14.39 -17.50
C VAL A 301 -23.03 -13.95 -16.84
N LEU A 302 -22.41 -14.83 -16.06
CA LEU A 302 -21.07 -14.64 -15.51
C LEU A 302 -20.06 -15.29 -16.45
N ARG A 303 -19.39 -14.49 -17.26
CA ARG A 303 -18.41 -14.96 -18.25
C ARG A 303 -17.01 -14.69 -17.75
N HIS A 304 -16.12 -15.67 -17.83
CA HIS A 304 -14.68 -15.44 -17.70
C HIS A 304 -13.94 -15.95 -18.92
N THR A 305 -13.08 -15.10 -19.47
CA THR A 305 -11.99 -15.52 -20.37
C THR A 305 -10.68 -14.96 -19.86
N ARG A 306 -9.55 -15.59 -20.20
CA ARG A 306 -8.23 -15.02 -19.89
C ARG A 306 -8.06 -13.67 -20.57
N ALA A 307 -8.43 -13.56 -21.85
CA ALA A 307 -8.29 -12.33 -22.61
C ALA A 307 -9.20 -11.18 -22.11
N GLY A 308 -10.43 -11.49 -21.67
CA GLY A 308 -11.45 -10.52 -21.28
C GLY A 308 -11.61 -10.28 -19.78
N GLY A 309 -11.13 -11.22 -18.95
CA GLY A 309 -11.38 -11.25 -17.51
C GLY A 309 -12.79 -11.75 -17.17
N SER A 310 -13.21 -11.54 -15.92
CA SER A 310 -14.55 -11.89 -15.44
C SER A 310 -15.53 -10.73 -15.64
N LEU A 311 -16.59 -11.00 -16.39
CA LEU A 311 -17.67 -10.08 -16.73
C LEU A 311 -19.01 -10.66 -16.23
N ALA A 312 -19.94 -9.77 -15.89
CA ALA A 312 -21.31 -10.11 -15.55
C ALA A 312 -22.26 -9.26 -16.40
N GLU A 313 -22.96 -9.94 -17.32
CA GLU A 313 -23.85 -9.41 -18.34
C GLU A 313 -25.31 -9.77 -18.03
N GLY A 314 -26.28 -9.11 -18.67
CA GLY A 314 -27.70 -9.40 -18.47
C GLY A 314 -28.35 -8.78 -17.22
N THR A 315 -27.65 -7.90 -16.50
CA THR A 315 -28.21 -7.16 -15.35
C THR A 315 -29.04 -5.96 -15.81
N ALA A 316 -30.14 -5.69 -15.13
CA ALA A 316 -31.00 -4.51 -15.36
C ALA A 316 -30.91 -3.49 -14.22
N ARG A 317 -31.15 -2.22 -14.51
CA ARG A 317 -31.15 -1.17 -13.48
C ARG A 317 -32.33 -1.39 -12.54
N GLY A 318 -32.03 -1.62 -11.25
CA GLY A 318 -33.05 -1.78 -10.21
C GLY A 318 -33.53 -3.21 -10.00
N ASP A 319 -32.88 -4.21 -10.63
CA ASP A 319 -33.20 -5.63 -10.48
C ASP A 319 -32.70 -6.26 -9.16
N GLY A 320 -31.92 -5.54 -8.34
CA GLY A 320 -31.33 -6.03 -7.10
C GLY A 320 -29.92 -6.64 -7.25
N SER A 321 -29.51 -7.03 -8.46
CA SER A 321 -28.21 -7.67 -8.72
C SER A 321 -27.00 -6.78 -8.38
N ALA A 322 -27.16 -5.46 -8.50
CA ALA A 322 -26.10 -4.47 -8.32
C ALA A 322 -25.49 -4.47 -6.91
N GLU A 323 -26.28 -4.75 -5.86
CA GLU A 323 -25.79 -4.80 -4.49
C GLU A 323 -24.91 -6.02 -4.24
N ILE A 324 -25.34 -7.17 -4.75
CA ILE A 324 -24.63 -8.46 -4.68
C ILE A 324 -23.29 -8.35 -5.42
N LEU A 325 -23.31 -7.81 -6.64
CA LEU A 325 -22.12 -7.60 -7.46
C LEU A 325 -21.12 -6.65 -6.78
N ARG A 326 -21.58 -5.52 -6.23
CA ARG A 326 -20.70 -4.59 -5.48
C ARG A 326 -20.08 -5.24 -4.26
N GLY A 327 -20.84 -6.05 -3.53
CA GLY A 327 -20.36 -6.81 -2.36
C GLY A 327 -19.20 -7.75 -2.72
N ARG A 328 -19.16 -8.26 -3.95
CA ARG A 328 -18.11 -9.14 -4.48
C ARG A 328 -17.10 -8.43 -5.38
N ARG A 329 -16.93 -7.12 -5.18
CA ARG A 329 -15.93 -6.24 -5.82
C ARG A 329 -16.13 -6.00 -7.32
N PHE A 330 -17.21 -6.45 -7.93
CA PHE A 330 -17.52 -6.09 -9.31
C PHE A 330 -17.78 -4.57 -9.41
N ARG A 331 -17.46 -4.02 -10.58
CA ARG A 331 -17.63 -2.60 -10.91
C ARG A 331 -18.38 -2.47 -12.23
N TRP A 332 -19.30 -1.53 -12.30
CA TRP A 332 -19.98 -1.21 -13.55
C TRP A 332 -19.04 -0.47 -14.49
N SER A 333 -18.91 -0.92 -15.73
CA SER A 333 -18.20 -0.19 -16.78
C SER A 333 -19.19 0.37 -17.80
N ARG A 334 -19.22 1.69 -17.96
CA ARG A 334 -20.00 2.34 -19.02
C ARG A 334 -19.47 2.00 -20.42
N ASN A 335 -18.19 1.67 -20.54
CA ASN A 335 -17.57 1.35 -21.83
C ASN A 335 -17.87 -0.09 -22.27
N LEU A 336 -17.96 -1.03 -21.32
CA LEU A 336 -18.28 -2.43 -21.61
C LEU A 336 -19.80 -2.68 -21.62
N GLY A 337 -20.59 -1.80 -21.00
CA GLY A 337 -22.03 -2.01 -20.85
C GLY A 337 -22.39 -3.13 -19.87
N CYS A 338 -21.43 -3.61 -19.07
CA CYS A 338 -21.60 -4.71 -18.13
C CYS A 338 -20.78 -4.49 -16.85
N TRP A 339 -20.98 -5.37 -15.87
CA TRP A 339 -20.17 -5.42 -14.66
C TRP A 339 -18.89 -6.21 -14.91
N TYR A 340 -17.77 -5.81 -14.32
CA TYR A 340 -16.50 -6.51 -14.45
C TYR A 340 -15.79 -6.64 -13.10
N LEU A 341 -14.97 -7.68 -12.96
CA LEU A 341 -14.06 -7.86 -11.83
C LEU A 341 -12.73 -7.16 -12.13
N PRO A 342 -12.31 -6.15 -11.33
CA PRO A 342 -11.02 -5.49 -11.56
C PRO A 342 -9.84 -6.46 -11.40
N HIS A 343 -8.85 -6.35 -12.29
CA HIS A 343 -7.60 -7.14 -12.28
C HIS A 343 -7.76 -8.65 -12.52
N SER A 344 -8.88 -9.10 -13.10
CA SER A 344 -9.09 -10.49 -13.52
C SER A 344 -8.61 -10.79 -14.94
N ARG A 345 -8.40 -9.76 -15.76
CA ARG A 345 -7.93 -9.91 -17.14
C ARG A 345 -6.49 -10.44 -17.16
N ASP A 346 -6.19 -11.29 -18.12
CA ASP A 346 -4.91 -11.97 -18.33
C ASP A 346 -4.53 -12.90 -17.14
N LYS A 347 -5.54 -13.42 -16.42
CA LYS A 347 -5.40 -14.30 -15.23
C LYS A 347 -6.45 -15.39 -15.20
N ALA A 348 -6.19 -16.43 -14.42
CA ALA A 348 -7.13 -17.51 -14.16
C ALA A 348 -8.45 -17.01 -13.61
N ALA A 349 -9.53 -17.72 -13.93
CA ALA A 349 -10.81 -17.51 -13.30
C ALA A 349 -10.66 -17.65 -11.80
N ASP A 350 -11.09 -16.62 -11.07
CA ASP A 350 -11.33 -16.75 -9.63
C ASP A 350 -12.65 -17.53 -9.46
N ARG A 351 -12.56 -18.86 -9.68
CA ARG A 351 -13.70 -19.77 -9.63
C ARG A 351 -14.42 -19.69 -8.30
N PHE A 352 -13.68 -19.49 -7.20
CA PHE A 352 -14.27 -19.30 -5.88
C PHE A 352 -15.18 -18.06 -5.83
N THR A 353 -14.67 -16.90 -6.26
CA THR A 353 -15.46 -15.67 -6.27
C THR A 353 -16.65 -15.77 -7.25
N LEU A 354 -16.46 -16.38 -8.42
CA LEU A 354 -17.51 -16.57 -9.42
C LEU A 354 -18.61 -17.50 -8.94
N ASN A 355 -18.26 -18.66 -8.39
CA ASN A 355 -19.24 -19.64 -7.90
C ASN A 355 -20.06 -19.06 -6.75
N ALA A 356 -19.40 -18.41 -5.80
CA ALA A 356 -20.09 -17.80 -4.68
C ALA A 356 -20.95 -16.59 -5.13
N LEU A 357 -20.54 -15.85 -6.17
CA LEU A 357 -21.38 -14.81 -6.79
C LEU A 357 -22.62 -15.43 -7.46
N ALA A 358 -22.44 -16.50 -8.22
CA ALA A 358 -23.53 -17.20 -8.88
C ALA A 358 -24.56 -17.70 -7.88
N GLU A 359 -24.11 -18.30 -6.78
CA GLU A 359 -24.96 -18.76 -5.68
C GLU A 359 -25.77 -17.60 -5.07
N ALA A 360 -25.11 -16.51 -4.68
CA ALA A 360 -25.80 -15.37 -4.08
C ALA A 360 -26.81 -14.70 -5.03
N LEU A 361 -26.53 -14.67 -6.35
CA LEU A 361 -27.46 -14.17 -7.34
C LEU A 361 -28.67 -15.11 -7.53
N ARG A 362 -28.45 -16.43 -7.50
CA ARG A 362 -29.53 -17.43 -7.56
C ARG A 362 -30.42 -17.40 -6.33
N GLU A 363 -29.83 -17.26 -5.14
CA GLU A 363 -30.57 -17.08 -3.88
C GLU A 363 -31.45 -15.82 -3.89
N ALA A 364 -31.00 -14.77 -4.58
CA ALA A 364 -31.78 -13.55 -4.80
C ALA A 364 -32.84 -13.68 -5.91
N GLY A 365 -33.02 -14.86 -6.49
CA GLY A 365 -34.05 -15.17 -7.49
C GLY A 365 -33.65 -14.88 -8.94
N HIS A 366 -32.37 -14.60 -9.22
CA HIS A 366 -31.90 -14.42 -10.59
C HIS A 366 -31.57 -15.76 -11.25
N ALA A 367 -31.94 -15.92 -12.53
CA ALA A 367 -31.38 -16.98 -13.37
C ALA A 367 -29.91 -16.63 -13.67
N VAL A 368 -28.98 -17.54 -13.37
CA VAL A 368 -27.54 -17.31 -13.55
C VAL A 368 -26.86 -18.45 -14.29
N HIS A 369 -26.19 -18.11 -15.39
CA HIS A 369 -25.32 -19.01 -16.14
C HIS A 369 -23.86 -18.58 -15.97
N VAL A 370 -22.95 -19.55 -15.81
CA VAL A 370 -21.51 -19.29 -15.60
C VAL A 370 -20.74 -19.98 -16.71
N THR A 371 -19.92 -19.22 -17.44
CA THR A 371 -19.10 -19.72 -18.54
C THR A 371 -17.64 -19.37 -18.29
N VAL A 372 -16.73 -20.35 -18.34
CA VAL A 372 -15.31 -20.16 -18.01
C VAL A 372 -14.43 -20.76 -19.10
N ARG A 373 -13.98 -19.91 -20.03
CA ARG A 373 -13.12 -20.28 -21.16
C ARG A 373 -11.68 -19.84 -20.94
N GLU A 374 -10.90 -20.74 -20.36
CA GLU A 374 -9.49 -20.53 -20.03
C GLU A 374 -8.56 -20.65 -21.27
N ASP A 375 -9.03 -21.29 -22.32
CA ASP A 375 -8.38 -21.45 -23.63
C ASP A 375 -8.34 -20.13 -24.42
N ILE A 376 -9.32 -19.24 -24.22
CA ILE A 376 -9.35 -17.90 -24.81
C ILE A 376 -8.41 -16.97 -24.05
N ALA A 377 -7.12 -17.12 -24.33
CA ALA A 377 -6.04 -16.31 -23.81
C ALA A 377 -5.36 -15.51 -24.93
N ARG A 378 -4.68 -14.45 -24.52
CA ARG A 378 -3.72 -13.74 -25.37
C ARG A 378 -2.32 -14.06 -24.88
N THR A 379 -1.36 -13.97 -25.78
CA THR A 379 0.05 -14.06 -25.41
C THR A 379 0.44 -12.89 -24.51
N PHE A 380 1.50 -13.07 -23.73
CA PHE A 380 2.04 -12.00 -22.91
C PHE A 380 2.45 -10.79 -23.75
N GLY A 381 3.02 -11.03 -24.94
CA GLY A 381 3.43 -9.98 -25.88
C GLY A 381 2.25 -9.13 -26.37
N GLU A 382 1.14 -9.74 -26.77
CA GLU A 382 -0.08 -9.01 -27.17
C GLU A 382 -0.65 -8.19 -26.01
N ALA A 383 -0.67 -8.77 -24.80
CA ALA A 383 -1.15 -8.09 -23.62
C ALA A 383 -0.26 -6.90 -23.20
N GLU A 384 1.07 -6.97 -23.40
CA GLU A 384 1.96 -5.83 -23.20
C GLU A 384 1.80 -4.77 -24.29
N ALA A 385 1.66 -5.16 -25.57
CA ALA A 385 1.42 -4.23 -26.67
C ALA A 385 0.15 -3.38 -26.46
N GLU A 386 -0.95 -4.00 -26.01
CA GLU A 386 -2.18 -3.26 -25.68
C GLU A 386 -2.01 -2.33 -24.47
N ARG A 387 -1.15 -2.69 -23.49
CA ARG A 387 -0.84 -1.78 -22.37
C ARG A 387 -0.09 -0.55 -22.85
N GLU A 388 0.81 -0.71 -23.80
CA GLU A 388 1.57 0.36 -24.45
C GLU A 388 0.64 1.27 -25.27
N GLU A 389 -0.21 0.70 -26.12
CA GLU A 389 -1.23 1.44 -26.87
C GLU A 389 -2.14 2.26 -25.95
N ARG A 390 -2.68 1.62 -24.89
CA ARG A 390 -3.49 2.34 -23.90
C ARG A 390 -2.71 3.45 -23.18
N ALA A 391 -1.40 3.32 -23.02
CA ALA A 391 -0.56 4.37 -22.45
C ALA A 391 -0.38 5.54 -23.41
N ALA A 392 -0.14 5.27 -24.70
CA ALA A 392 -0.09 6.27 -25.76
C ALA A 392 -1.43 7.03 -25.88
N ASP A 393 -2.57 6.33 -25.88
CA ASP A 393 -3.90 6.96 -25.87
C ASP A 393 -4.14 7.87 -24.66
N ARG A 394 -3.64 7.45 -23.49
CA ARG A 394 -3.69 8.29 -22.29
C ARG A 394 -2.82 9.53 -22.45
N ALA A 395 -1.61 9.39 -22.99
CA ALA A 395 -0.71 10.51 -23.24
C ALA A 395 -1.36 11.53 -24.20
N ALA A 396 -1.87 11.09 -25.34
CA ALA A 396 -2.56 11.94 -26.31
C ALA A 396 -3.75 12.69 -25.69
N ARG A 397 -4.65 11.97 -25.01
CA ARG A 397 -5.81 12.60 -24.34
C ARG A 397 -5.43 13.59 -23.24
N PHE A 398 -4.31 13.38 -22.55
CA PHE A 398 -3.84 14.34 -21.54
C PHE A 398 -3.17 15.55 -22.19
N SER A 399 -2.44 15.36 -23.28
CA SER A 399 -1.92 16.46 -24.11
C SER A 399 -3.06 17.37 -24.58
N ASP A 400 -4.11 16.79 -25.17
CA ASP A 400 -5.28 17.57 -25.64
C ASP A 400 -5.98 18.35 -24.52
N ARG A 401 -5.92 17.84 -23.27
CA ARG A 401 -6.46 18.54 -22.09
C ARG A 401 -5.54 19.65 -21.63
N ALA A 402 -4.23 19.42 -21.69
CA ALA A 402 -3.23 20.42 -21.36
C ALA A 402 -3.32 21.60 -22.33
N ASP A 403 -3.40 21.33 -23.64
CA ASP A 403 -3.50 22.35 -24.69
C ASP A 403 -4.76 23.20 -24.54
N ARG A 404 -5.93 22.57 -24.35
CA ARG A 404 -7.18 23.30 -24.12
C ARG A 404 -7.15 24.17 -22.86
N ALA A 405 -6.53 23.69 -21.78
CA ALA A 405 -6.37 24.46 -20.56
C ALA A 405 -5.37 25.62 -20.75
N ALA A 406 -4.27 25.38 -21.48
CA ALA A 406 -3.29 26.41 -21.80
C ALA A 406 -3.90 27.52 -22.67
N ASP A 407 -4.72 27.17 -23.65
CA ASP A 407 -5.43 28.13 -24.49
C ASP A 407 -6.49 28.90 -23.71
N ALA A 408 -7.21 28.25 -22.80
CA ALA A 408 -8.13 28.94 -21.88
C ALA A 408 -7.40 29.92 -20.95
N SER A 409 -6.22 29.54 -20.46
CA SER A 409 -5.34 30.41 -19.65
C SER A 409 -4.89 31.63 -20.46
N LYS A 410 -4.32 31.42 -21.66
CA LYS A 410 -3.90 32.49 -22.57
C LYS A 410 -5.04 33.45 -22.89
N ALA A 411 -6.23 32.92 -23.19
CA ALA A 411 -7.41 33.72 -23.52
C ALA A 411 -7.86 34.59 -22.33
N ALA A 412 -7.90 34.03 -21.12
CA ALA A 412 -8.26 34.77 -19.90
C ALA A 412 -7.24 35.89 -19.60
N LEU A 413 -5.94 35.58 -19.67
CA LEU A 413 -4.87 36.57 -19.46
C LEU A 413 -4.86 37.65 -20.56
N ALA A 414 -5.16 37.29 -21.82
CA ALA A 414 -5.31 38.26 -22.91
C ALA A 414 -6.49 39.21 -22.69
N GLU A 415 -7.64 38.71 -22.21
CA GLU A 415 -8.79 39.55 -21.87
C GLU A 415 -8.49 40.48 -20.69
N ALA A 416 -7.82 39.99 -19.64
CA ALA A 416 -7.37 40.84 -18.54
C ALA A 416 -6.46 41.98 -19.03
N ARG A 417 -5.49 41.68 -19.90
CA ARG A 417 -4.61 42.68 -20.52
C ARG A 417 -5.38 43.67 -21.40
N ARG A 418 -6.37 43.20 -22.16
CA ARG A 418 -7.20 44.05 -23.04
C ARG A 418 -8.07 45.02 -22.24
N ILE A 419 -8.62 44.60 -21.10
CA ILE A 419 -9.36 45.51 -20.20
C ILE A 419 -8.38 46.47 -19.53
N GLY A 420 -7.25 45.96 -19.02
CA GLY A 420 -6.23 46.76 -18.36
C GLY A 420 -5.61 47.83 -19.25
N SER A 421 -5.43 47.59 -20.56
CA SER A 421 -4.89 48.58 -21.50
C SER A 421 -5.79 49.80 -21.70
N ALA A 422 -7.09 49.71 -21.36
CA ALA A 422 -8.01 50.83 -21.37
C ALA A 422 -7.94 51.69 -20.09
N ILE A 423 -7.21 51.25 -19.06
CA ILE A 423 -6.99 51.98 -17.81
C ILE A 423 -5.58 52.58 -17.82
N PRO A 424 -5.43 53.92 -17.88
CA PRO A 424 -4.14 54.57 -17.72
C PRO A 424 -3.40 54.09 -16.47
N PHE A 425 -2.12 53.75 -16.64
CA PHE A 425 -1.31 53.21 -15.57
C PHE A 425 -1.19 54.21 -14.41
N GLY A 426 -1.48 53.74 -13.18
CA GLY A 426 -1.43 54.57 -11.97
C GLY A 426 -2.67 55.45 -11.72
N GLN A 427 -3.71 55.36 -12.55
CA GLN A 427 -4.95 56.13 -12.30
C GLN A 427 -5.67 55.62 -11.04
N PRO A 428 -5.89 56.46 -10.00
CA PRO A 428 -6.67 56.06 -8.84
C PRO A 428 -8.16 55.94 -9.18
N ILE A 429 -8.91 55.19 -8.36
CA ILE A 429 -10.37 55.18 -8.45
C ILE A 429 -10.90 56.56 -8.04
N LEU A 430 -11.53 57.27 -8.96
CA LEU A 430 -12.13 58.58 -8.71
C LEU A 430 -13.46 58.40 -7.98
N VAL A 431 -13.42 58.42 -6.65
CA VAL A 431 -14.60 58.24 -5.78
C VAL A 431 -15.60 59.39 -5.97
N GLY A 432 -16.87 59.06 -6.20
CA GLY A 432 -17.96 60.02 -6.45
C GLY A 432 -18.07 60.48 -7.91
N HIS A 433 -17.16 60.09 -8.80
CA HIS A 433 -17.21 60.45 -10.22
C HIS A 433 -18.09 59.46 -11.02
N HIS A 434 -18.70 59.91 -12.13
CA HIS A 434 -19.57 59.06 -12.95
C HIS A 434 -18.87 57.80 -13.53
N SER A 435 -17.53 57.82 -13.62
CA SER A 435 -16.69 56.71 -14.09
C SER A 435 -16.34 55.68 -13.01
N GLU A 436 -16.59 55.97 -11.72
CA GLU A 436 -16.23 55.12 -10.58
C GLU A 436 -16.76 53.69 -10.72
N LYS A 437 -18.06 53.56 -11.02
CA LYS A 437 -18.72 52.25 -11.17
C LYS A 437 -18.13 51.43 -12.31
N ARG A 438 -17.71 52.09 -13.41
CA ARG A 438 -17.07 51.40 -14.53
C ARG A 438 -15.66 50.95 -14.14
N HIS A 439 -14.87 51.83 -13.52
CA HIS A 439 -13.50 51.51 -13.10
C HIS A 439 -13.49 50.31 -12.14
N ARG A 440 -14.34 50.28 -11.11
CA ARG A 440 -14.43 49.13 -10.19
C ARG A 440 -14.77 47.83 -10.94
N ARG A 441 -15.78 47.84 -11.81
CA ARG A 441 -16.15 46.66 -12.61
C ARG A 441 -15.03 46.19 -13.53
N ASP A 442 -14.28 47.11 -14.13
CA ASP A 442 -13.15 46.75 -14.99
C ASP A 442 -12.03 46.09 -14.16
N LEU A 443 -11.74 46.59 -12.95
CA LEU A 443 -10.81 45.95 -12.01
C LEU A 443 -11.30 44.56 -11.57
N ASP A 444 -12.57 44.41 -11.20
CA ASP A 444 -13.16 43.13 -10.80
C ASP A 444 -13.06 42.09 -11.94
N ARG A 445 -13.29 42.52 -13.18
CA ARG A 445 -13.14 41.68 -14.38
C ARG A 445 -11.68 41.32 -14.64
N ILE A 446 -10.74 42.24 -14.44
CA ILE A 446 -9.30 41.96 -14.56
C ILE A 446 -8.91 40.91 -13.53
N ASP A 447 -9.23 41.12 -12.25
CA ASP A 447 -8.93 40.17 -11.16
C ASP A 447 -9.53 38.78 -11.42
N SER A 448 -10.80 38.72 -11.83
CA SER A 448 -11.47 37.46 -12.16
C SER A 448 -10.80 36.72 -13.33
N ASN A 449 -10.43 37.44 -14.40
CA ASN A 449 -9.73 36.83 -15.54
C ASN A 449 -8.29 36.43 -15.18
N MET A 450 -7.60 37.19 -14.33
CA MET A 450 -6.27 36.85 -13.84
C MET A 450 -6.30 35.56 -13.01
N ARG A 451 -7.22 35.45 -12.04
CA ARG A 451 -7.41 34.21 -11.26
C ARG A 451 -7.72 33.02 -12.17
N LYS A 452 -8.69 33.18 -13.08
CA LYS A 452 -9.03 32.15 -14.07
C LYS A 452 -7.82 31.74 -14.91
N GLY A 453 -7.01 32.71 -15.35
CA GLY A 453 -5.80 32.46 -16.13
C GLY A 453 -4.77 31.63 -15.36
N ILE A 454 -4.58 31.94 -14.07
CA ILE A 454 -3.69 31.18 -13.17
C ILE A 454 -4.23 29.76 -12.96
N ASP A 455 -5.53 29.62 -12.64
CA ASP A 455 -6.16 28.32 -12.39
C ASP A 455 -6.10 27.40 -13.61
N GLU A 456 -6.41 27.91 -14.80
CA GLU A 456 -6.30 27.14 -16.04
C GLU A 456 -4.83 26.87 -16.42
N GLY A 457 -3.90 27.76 -16.06
CA GLY A 457 -2.45 27.53 -16.21
C GLY A 457 -1.97 26.36 -15.35
N ASN A 458 -2.30 26.36 -14.05
CA ASN A 458 -2.03 25.24 -13.14
C ASN A 458 -2.66 23.93 -13.63
N ARG A 459 -3.88 24.02 -14.20
CA ARG A 459 -4.56 22.86 -14.79
C ARG A 459 -3.84 22.36 -16.05
N ALA A 460 -3.30 23.25 -16.88
CA ALA A 460 -2.49 22.88 -18.03
C ALA A 460 -1.24 22.13 -17.60
N ASP A 461 -0.48 22.67 -16.64
CA ASP A 461 0.72 22.03 -16.09
C ASP A 461 0.41 20.65 -15.49
N HIS A 462 -0.72 20.53 -14.78
CA HIS A 462 -1.17 19.25 -14.23
C HIS A 462 -1.39 18.19 -15.32
N TRP A 463 -2.09 18.55 -16.42
CA TRP A 463 -2.34 17.61 -17.51
C TRP A 463 -1.09 17.34 -18.33
N ALA A 464 -0.22 18.33 -18.53
CA ALA A 464 1.07 18.18 -19.20
C ALA A 464 1.96 17.17 -18.47
N GLY A 465 2.14 17.31 -17.16
CA GLY A 465 2.94 16.35 -16.37
C GLY A 465 2.36 14.92 -16.39
N ARG A 466 1.03 14.78 -16.50
CA ARG A 466 0.39 13.47 -16.70
C ARG A 466 0.57 12.91 -18.10
N ALA A 467 0.60 13.76 -19.13
CA ALA A 467 0.87 13.36 -20.50
C ALA A 467 2.30 12.82 -20.60
N ASP A 468 3.26 13.56 -20.05
CA ASP A 468 4.68 13.15 -20.01
C ASP A 468 4.86 11.82 -19.29
N ALA A 469 4.25 11.66 -18.11
CA ALA A 469 4.33 10.41 -17.35
C ALA A 469 3.73 9.22 -18.13
N ALA A 470 2.67 9.43 -18.92
CA ALA A 470 2.08 8.40 -19.76
C ALA A 470 2.94 8.09 -20.98
N ALA A 471 3.58 9.11 -21.59
CA ALA A 471 4.49 8.97 -22.72
C ALA A 471 5.76 8.18 -22.36
N HIS A 472 6.31 8.38 -21.16
CA HIS A 472 7.47 7.63 -20.68
C HIS A 472 7.17 6.19 -20.22
N TYR A 473 5.91 5.74 -20.30
CA TYR A 473 5.51 4.40 -19.83
C TYR A 473 6.33 3.29 -20.49
N GLU A 474 6.42 3.29 -21.82
CA GLU A 474 7.14 2.27 -22.58
C GLU A 474 8.63 2.26 -22.22
N GLN A 475 9.27 3.43 -22.24
CA GLN A 475 10.68 3.58 -21.90
C GLN A 475 10.98 3.03 -20.49
N HIS A 476 10.14 3.34 -19.50
CA HIS A 476 10.32 2.84 -18.13
C HIS A 476 10.01 1.35 -17.98
N ARG A 477 9.10 0.81 -18.80
CA ARG A 477 8.72 -0.60 -18.78
C ARG A 477 9.80 -1.48 -19.42
N LYS A 478 10.41 -1.00 -20.51
CA LYS A 478 11.46 -1.65 -21.30
C LYS A 478 12.89 -1.32 -20.86
N ASP A 479 13.10 -0.52 -19.80
CA ASP A 479 14.45 -0.21 -19.28
C ASP A 479 15.30 -1.50 -19.14
N PRO A 480 16.42 -1.62 -19.86
CA PRO A 480 17.19 -2.87 -19.95
C PRO A 480 17.63 -3.41 -18.59
N GLY A 481 18.07 -2.54 -17.68
CA GLY A 481 18.51 -2.96 -16.34
C GLY A 481 17.37 -3.56 -15.51
N ARG A 482 16.19 -2.93 -15.54
CA ARG A 482 14.98 -3.45 -14.89
C ARG A 482 14.51 -4.75 -15.53
N THR A 483 14.57 -4.86 -16.86
CA THR A 483 14.16 -6.07 -17.59
C THR A 483 15.09 -7.24 -17.29
N LEU A 484 16.41 -7.03 -17.17
CA LEU A 484 17.36 -8.07 -16.74
C LEU A 484 17.05 -8.60 -15.33
N ARG A 485 16.69 -7.72 -14.38
CA ARG A 485 16.26 -8.14 -13.04
C ARG A 485 14.99 -8.97 -13.07
N ARG A 486 14.02 -8.57 -13.90
CA ARG A 486 12.77 -9.33 -14.12
C ARG A 486 13.07 -10.70 -14.69
N LEU A 487 13.94 -10.80 -15.70
CA LEU A 487 14.36 -12.07 -16.29
C LEU A 487 14.97 -13.00 -15.23
N LYS A 488 15.82 -12.48 -14.34
CA LYS A 488 16.39 -13.29 -13.24
C LYS A 488 15.31 -13.84 -12.29
N GLU A 489 14.28 -13.05 -11.99
CA GLU A 489 13.15 -13.49 -11.15
C GLU A 489 12.29 -14.54 -11.86
N LEU A 490 12.02 -14.34 -13.16
CA LEU A 490 11.29 -15.30 -13.98
C LEU A 490 12.05 -16.62 -14.11
N GLU A 491 13.37 -16.59 -14.31
CA GLU A 491 14.21 -17.80 -14.35
C GLU A 491 14.18 -18.55 -13.01
N ALA A 492 14.21 -17.84 -11.88
CA ALA A 492 14.08 -18.47 -10.57
C ALA A 492 12.70 -19.08 -10.35
N THR A 493 11.65 -18.40 -10.83
CA THR A 493 10.27 -18.90 -10.81
C THR A 493 10.12 -20.15 -11.66
N LEU A 494 10.64 -20.15 -12.89
CA LEU A 494 10.59 -21.30 -13.79
C LEU A 494 11.25 -22.54 -13.16
N ARG A 495 12.46 -22.38 -12.60
CA ARG A 495 13.17 -23.47 -11.87
C ARG A 495 12.38 -23.99 -10.68
N GLY A 496 11.67 -23.12 -9.96
CA GLY A 496 10.82 -23.54 -8.85
C GLY A 496 9.57 -24.30 -9.31
N LEU A 497 8.99 -23.92 -10.45
CA LEU A 497 7.86 -24.64 -11.06
C LEU A 497 8.29 -26.01 -11.60
N GLU A 498 9.47 -26.10 -12.23
CA GLU A 498 10.07 -27.37 -12.66
C GLU A 498 10.28 -28.33 -11.48
N LYS A 499 10.75 -27.83 -10.33
CA LYS A 499 10.86 -28.61 -9.10
C LYS A 499 9.52 -29.14 -8.60
N LEU A 500 8.49 -28.28 -8.57
CA LEU A 500 7.15 -28.71 -8.17
C LEU A 500 6.60 -29.78 -9.12
N LEU A 501 6.82 -29.66 -10.43
CA LEU A 501 6.45 -30.68 -11.41
C LEU A 501 7.19 -32.00 -11.18
N ALA A 502 8.44 -31.96 -10.70
CA ALA A 502 9.20 -33.13 -10.29
C ALA A 502 8.80 -33.69 -8.91
N GLY A 503 7.81 -33.08 -8.22
CA GLY A 503 7.37 -33.48 -6.88
C GLY A 503 8.28 -32.99 -5.75
N GLU A 504 9.26 -32.14 -6.06
CA GLU A 504 10.12 -31.51 -5.06
C GLU A 504 9.47 -30.24 -4.49
N PRO A 505 9.62 -29.95 -3.18
CA PRO A 505 9.09 -28.74 -2.60
C PRO A 505 9.82 -27.48 -3.12
N ALA A 506 9.05 -26.46 -3.49
CA ALA A 506 9.56 -25.14 -3.87
C ALA A 506 8.63 -24.04 -3.36
N PHE A 507 9.13 -22.80 -3.28
CA PHE A 507 8.38 -21.63 -2.78
C PHE A 507 7.79 -21.80 -1.37
N GLY A 508 8.33 -22.71 -0.56
CA GLY A 508 7.78 -23.01 0.77
C GLY A 508 6.52 -23.88 0.75
N SER A 509 6.18 -24.49 -0.39
CA SER A 509 5.02 -25.36 -0.56
C SER A 509 5.43 -26.69 -1.20
N SER A 510 4.60 -27.72 -0.99
CA SER A 510 4.67 -29.00 -1.70
C SER A 510 3.33 -29.24 -2.38
N TRP A 511 3.35 -29.69 -3.64
CA TRP A 511 2.16 -29.97 -4.43
C TRP A 511 2.06 -31.47 -4.66
N ASP A 512 0.85 -32.01 -4.51
CA ASP A 512 0.59 -33.42 -4.78
C ASP A 512 0.51 -33.65 -6.30
N ILE A 513 1.61 -34.11 -6.88
CA ILE A 513 1.72 -34.38 -8.32
C ILE A 513 1.01 -35.66 -8.77
N SER A 514 0.45 -36.45 -7.85
CA SER A 514 -0.42 -37.57 -8.22
C SER A 514 -1.77 -37.10 -8.79
N LYS A 515 -2.14 -35.86 -8.49
CA LYS A 515 -3.37 -35.21 -8.90
C LYS A 515 -3.20 -34.55 -10.27
N PRO A 516 -3.95 -34.97 -11.31
CA PRO A 516 -3.82 -34.41 -12.65
C PRO A 516 -4.13 -32.90 -12.70
N GLU A 517 -5.04 -32.41 -11.86
CA GLU A 517 -5.38 -30.99 -11.77
C GLU A 517 -4.19 -30.12 -11.31
N ASN A 518 -3.35 -30.65 -10.41
CA ASN A 518 -2.16 -29.97 -9.93
C ASN A 518 -1.08 -29.91 -11.02
N VAL A 519 -0.88 -31.02 -11.74
CA VAL A 519 0.08 -31.10 -12.85
C VAL A 519 -0.34 -30.15 -13.98
N ALA A 520 -1.63 -30.11 -14.32
CA ALA A 520 -2.17 -29.19 -15.31
C ALA A 520 -1.95 -27.72 -14.92
N GLU A 521 -2.25 -27.35 -13.66
CA GLU A 521 -2.04 -26.00 -13.13
C GLU A 521 -0.57 -25.57 -13.17
N LEU A 522 0.34 -26.45 -12.72
CA LEU A 522 1.78 -26.17 -12.71
C LEU A 522 2.35 -26.06 -14.12
N THR A 523 1.95 -26.96 -15.02
CA THR A 523 2.36 -26.93 -16.44
C THR A 523 1.91 -25.63 -17.09
N ARG A 524 0.68 -25.18 -16.81
CA ARG A 524 0.17 -23.91 -17.33
C ARG A 524 0.96 -22.72 -16.79
N ARG A 525 1.19 -22.64 -15.47
CA ARG A 525 2.02 -21.57 -14.88
C ARG A 525 3.43 -21.55 -15.45
N HIS A 526 3.99 -22.73 -15.72
CA HIS A 526 5.30 -22.87 -16.36
C HIS A 526 5.26 -22.30 -17.78
N ALA A 527 4.26 -22.65 -18.60
CA ALA A 527 4.08 -22.11 -19.94
C ALA A 527 3.88 -20.58 -19.95
N GLU A 528 3.03 -20.04 -19.06
CA GLU A 528 2.81 -18.60 -18.90
C GLU A 528 4.11 -17.87 -18.52
N THR A 529 4.88 -18.41 -17.57
CA THR A 529 6.17 -17.84 -17.15
C THR A 529 7.20 -17.90 -18.27
N ALA A 530 7.21 -18.98 -19.06
CA ALA A 530 8.11 -19.15 -20.19
C ALA A 530 7.80 -18.17 -21.33
N ASP A 531 6.51 -17.93 -21.63
CA ASP A 531 6.07 -16.93 -22.61
C ASP A 531 6.48 -15.50 -22.19
N GLU A 532 6.22 -15.14 -20.92
CA GLU A 532 6.68 -13.84 -20.37
C GLU A 532 8.21 -13.69 -20.48
N MET A 533 8.96 -14.74 -20.14
CA MET A 533 10.42 -14.72 -20.23
C MET A 533 10.91 -14.60 -21.68
N ALA A 534 10.25 -15.27 -22.64
CA ALA A 534 10.59 -15.17 -24.05
C ALA A 534 10.41 -13.74 -24.58
N HIS A 535 9.28 -13.11 -24.27
CA HIS A 535 9.02 -11.72 -24.63
C HIS A 535 10.09 -10.77 -24.08
N TRP A 536 10.44 -10.86 -22.79
CA TRP A 536 11.45 -9.97 -22.21
C TRP A 536 12.86 -10.21 -22.76
N ARG A 537 13.19 -11.44 -23.15
CA ARG A 537 14.46 -11.75 -23.83
C ARG A 537 14.53 -11.09 -25.20
N GLU A 538 13.45 -11.11 -25.96
CA GLU A 538 13.36 -10.41 -27.24
C GLU A 538 13.57 -8.91 -27.08
N ILE A 539 12.96 -8.28 -26.07
CA ILE A 539 13.16 -6.86 -25.76
C ILE A 539 14.63 -6.54 -25.44
N ILE A 540 15.32 -7.40 -24.68
CA ILE A 540 16.75 -7.22 -24.38
C ILE A 540 17.60 -7.42 -25.63
N ALA A 541 17.33 -8.43 -26.46
CA ALA A 541 18.05 -8.67 -27.71
C ALA A 541 17.89 -7.48 -28.68
N LYS A 542 16.69 -6.92 -28.78
CA LYS A 542 16.43 -5.70 -29.54
C LYS A 542 17.20 -4.50 -28.98
N ALA A 543 17.17 -4.30 -27.66
CA ALA A 543 17.92 -3.22 -27.03
C ALA A 543 19.43 -3.33 -27.30
N GLU A 544 19.99 -4.54 -27.26
CA GLU A 544 21.40 -4.80 -27.59
C GLU A 544 21.69 -4.49 -29.07
N ALA A 545 20.80 -4.90 -29.99
CA ALA A 545 20.91 -4.58 -31.41
C ALA A 545 20.81 -3.06 -31.70
N ASP A 546 20.00 -2.34 -30.92
CA ASP A 546 19.86 -0.87 -30.95
C ASP A 546 21.07 -0.16 -30.29
N GLY A 547 22.10 -0.89 -29.87
CA GLY A 547 23.37 -0.37 -29.35
C GLY A 547 23.44 -0.21 -27.83
N VAL A 548 22.45 -0.72 -27.08
CA VAL A 548 22.55 -0.75 -25.61
C VAL A 548 23.62 -1.75 -25.20
N LYS A 549 24.67 -1.25 -24.54
CA LYS A 549 25.70 -2.11 -23.97
C LYS A 549 25.17 -2.86 -22.74
N LEU A 550 25.06 -4.19 -22.87
CA LEU A 550 24.84 -5.10 -21.74
C LEU A 550 26.19 -5.42 -21.10
N TRP A 551 26.34 -5.09 -19.82
CA TRP A 551 27.58 -5.31 -19.09
C TRP A 551 27.64 -6.74 -18.54
N SER A 552 28.83 -7.31 -18.57
CA SER A 552 29.11 -8.66 -18.09
C SER A 552 30.46 -8.72 -17.39
N ARG A 553 30.78 -9.88 -16.81
CA ARG A 553 32.11 -10.15 -16.24
C ARG A 553 33.24 -9.94 -17.25
N ALA A 554 33.03 -10.25 -18.53
CA ALA A 554 34.07 -10.17 -19.55
C ALA A 554 34.49 -8.72 -19.85
N ASP A 555 33.65 -7.74 -19.51
CA ASP A 555 33.89 -6.33 -19.82
C ASP A 555 34.77 -5.61 -18.79
N PHE A 556 35.11 -6.25 -17.67
CA PHE A 556 35.83 -5.58 -16.58
C PHE A 556 37.10 -6.34 -16.18
N VAL A 557 38.15 -5.57 -15.91
CA VAL A 557 39.32 -6.01 -15.17
C VAL A 557 39.43 -5.26 -13.85
N LYS A 558 40.18 -5.82 -12.90
CA LYS A 558 40.44 -5.15 -11.62
C LYS A 558 41.17 -3.82 -11.88
N GLY A 559 40.69 -2.74 -11.26
CA GLY A 559 41.21 -1.39 -11.43
C GLY A 559 40.47 -0.55 -12.47
N ASP A 560 39.61 -1.15 -13.31
CA ASP A 560 38.68 -0.39 -14.15
C ASP A 560 37.71 0.43 -13.30
N TYR A 561 36.97 1.34 -13.92
CA TYR A 561 35.89 2.08 -13.28
C TYR A 561 34.54 1.74 -13.93
N ALA A 562 33.57 1.42 -13.08
CA ALA A 562 32.18 1.17 -13.48
C ALA A 562 31.29 2.36 -13.10
N ARG A 563 30.43 2.80 -14.03
CA ARG A 563 29.46 3.88 -13.78
C ARG A 563 28.15 3.29 -13.29
N SER A 564 27.70 3.67 -12.11
CA SER A 564 26.38 3.31 -11.58
C SER A 564 25.83 4.43 -10.71
N ARG A 565 24.50 4.57 -10.63
CA ARG A 565 23.82 5.63 -9.84
C ARG A 565 24.39 7.04 -10.05
N GLY A 566 24.85 7.34 -11.27
CA GLY A 566 25.43 8.64 -11.62
C GLY A 566 26.91 8.85 -11.24
N ARG A 567 27.59 7.87 -10.65
CA ARG A 567 28.98 7.95 -10.17
C ARG A 567 29.87 6.90 -10.81
N TRP A 568 31.18 7.08 -10.68
CA TRP A 568 32.18 6.09 -11.07
C TRP A 568 32.77 5.39 -9.84
N TYR A 569 32.94 4.07 -9.93
CA TYR A 569 33.47 3.24 -8.86
C TYR A 569 34.65 2.42 -9.35
N GLU A 570 35.78 2.42 -8.64
CA GLU A 570 36.91 1.53 -8.92
C GLU A 570 36.48 0.07 -8.72
N VAL A 571 36.82 -0.79 -9.67
CA VAL A 571 36.56 -2.22 -9.60
C VAL A 571 37.64 -2.90 -8.77
N LEU A 572 37.32 -3.20 -7.51
CA LEU A 572 38.23 -3.91 -6.60
C LEU A 572 38.33 -5.41 -6.93
N ARG A 573 37.20 -6.00 -7.35
CA ARG A 573 37.11 -7.42 -7.73
C ARG A 573 35.96 -7.66 -8.70
N VAL A 574 36.22 -8.49 -9.71
CA VAL A 574 35.21 -8.93 -10.69
C VAL A 574 34.65 -10.29 -10.25
N ASN A 575 33.34 -10.36 -9.92
CA ASN A 575 32.68 -11.60 -9.51
C ASN A 575 31.76 -12.13 -10.62
N GLY A 576 31.18 -13.32 -10.44
CA GLY A 576 30.31 -13.94 -11.44
C GLY A 576 29.06 -13.11 -11.79
N SER A 577 28.44 -12.45 -10.81
CA SER A 577 27.17 -11.70 -10.99
C SER A 577 27.24 -10.22 -10.59
N SER A 578 28.40 -9.74 -10.14
CA SER A 578 28.58 -8.36 -9.66
C SER A 578 30.05 -7.94 -9.64
N LEU A 579 30.27 -6.63 -9.56
CA LEU A 579 31.55 -6.03 -9.24
C LEU A 579 31.61 -5.69 -7.75
N THR A 580 32.74 -5.97 -7.11
CA THR A 580 33.07 -5.43 -5.79
C THR A 580 33.69 -4.06 -5.98
N VAL A 581 33.15 -3.07 -5.29
CA VAL A 581 33.60 -1.68 -5.35
C VAL A 581 33.79 -1.12 -3.94
N PRO A 582 34.58 -0.04 -3.74
CA PRO A 582 34.71 0.57 -2.43
C PRO A 582 33.37 1.15 -1.97
N GLY A 583 33.06 1.02 -0.68
CA GLY A 583 31.90 1.68 -0.09
C GLY A 583 32.14 3.18 0.12
N GLY A 584 31.18 4.01 -0.26
CA GLY A 584 31.22 5.45 -0.01
C GLY A 584 29.84 6.13 -0.10
N PRO A 585 29.67 7.30 0.54
CA PRO A 585 28.44 8.06 0.52
C PRO A 585 28.15 8.61 -0.88
N ASP A 586 26.87 8.85 -1.13
CA ASP A 586 26.36 9.46 -2.35
C ASP A 586 26.67 10.96 -2.45
N ILE A 587 27.93 11.36 -2.26
CA ILE A 587 28.38 12.76 -2.43
C ILE A 587 29.57 12.90 -3.39
N GLN A 588 30.42 11.89 -3.57
CA GLN A 588 31.58 11.98 -4.47
C GLN A 588 31.31 11.47 -5.90
N PRO A 589 31.79 12.15 -6.96
CA PRO A 589 31.55 11.74 -8.35
C PRO A 589 32.38 10.50 -8.76
N VAL A 590 33.50 10.23 -8.10
CA VAL A 590 34.37 9.07 -8.29
C VAL A 590 34.74 8.50 -6.93
N ILE A 591 34.57 7.19 -6.75
CA ILE A 591 34.85 6.46 -5.52
C ILE A 591 35.88 5.37 -5.85
N ASP A 592 37.07 5.52 -5.30
CA ASP A 592 38.19 4.60 -5.47
C ASP A 592 38.68 4.09 -4.11
N ARG A 593 39.70 3.22 -4.11
CA ARG A 593 40.23 2.61 -2.90
C ARG A 593 40.74 3.62 -1.87
N ASN A 594 41.23 4.77 -2.32
CA ASN A 594 41.81 5.83 -1.51
C ASN A 594 40.75 6.85 -1.08
N THR A 595 39.73 7.07 -1.90
CA THR A 595 38.61 7.97 -1.59
C THR A 595 37.42 7.27 -0.93
N ARG A 596 37.52 5.95 -0.70
CA ARG A 596 36.51 5.19 0.05
C ARG A 596 36.21 5.90 1.37
N ALA A 597 34.93 6.07 1.68
CA ALA A 597 34.52 6.68 2.94
C ALA A 597 34.06 5.65 3.96
N TYR A 598 33.71 4.44 3.50
CA TYR A 598 33.31 3.34 4.37
C TYR A 598 34.40 2.26 4.43
N SER A 599 34.41 1.52 5.54
CA SER A 599 35.37 0.43 5.77
C SER A 599 34.96 -0.89 5.10
N TRP A 600 33.77 -0.96 4.49
CA TRP A 600 33.28 -2.13 3.78
C TRP A 600 33.22 -1.88 2.27
N ASP A 601 33.16 -2.98 1.52
CA ASP A 601 33.00 -2.97 0.07
C ASP A 601 31.53 -3.18 -0.31
N ASP A 602 31.08 -2.49 -1.36
CA ASP A 602 29.75 -2.67 -1.93
C ASP A 602 29.76 -3.59 -3.15
N ARG A 603 28.56 -3.98 -3.59
CA ARG A 603 28.34 -4.84 -4.76
C ARG A 603 27.45 -4.13 -5.77
N ILE A 604 27.97 -3.99 -6.99
CA ILE A 604 27.20 -3.46 -8.11
C ILE A 604 26.89 -4.64 -9.07
N PRO A 605 25.62 -5.07 -9.20
CA PRO A 605 25.21 -6.02 -10.21
C PRO A 605 25.46 -5.47 -11.62
N TYR A 606 25.75 -6.35 -12.58
CA TYR A 606 26.03 -5.91 -13.96
C TYR A 606 24.85 -5.18 -14.61
N ASP A 607 23.62 -5.56 -14.28
CA ASP A 607 22.38 -4.90 -14.73
C ASP A 607 22.21 -3.45 -14.23
N ASP A 608 23.03 -3.02 -13.26
CA ASP A 608 23.01 -1.68 -12.67
C ASP A 608 24.12 -0.77 -13.22
N ILE A 609 24.98 -1.30 -14.10
CA ILE A 609 26.09 -0.57 -14.69
C ILE A 609 25.60 0.16 -15.95
N LYS A 610 26.02 1.42 -16.09
CA LYS A 610 25.67 2.31 -17.20
C LYS A 610 26.89 2.80 -17.97
N GLY A 611 28.10 2.36 -17.61
CA GLY A 611 29.33 2.77 -18.27
C GLY A 611 30.57 2.07 -17.71
N ARG A 612 31.64 2.08 -18.51
CA ARG A 612 32.98 1.59 -18.15
C ARG A 612 34.01 2.65 -18.54
N MET A 613 35.07 2.75 -17.76
CA MET A 613 36.27 3.53 -18.08
C MET A 613 37.50 2.73 -17.63
N SER A 614 38.58 2.75 -18.40
CA SER A 614 39.83 2.13 -17.97
C SER A 614 40.45 2.93 -16.81
N ALA A 615 41.39 2.33 -16.08
CA ALA A 615 42.16 3.04 -15.05
C ALA A 615 42.91 4.25 -15.63
N GLU A 616 43.49 4.10 -16.82
CA GLU A 616 44.26 5.14 -17.52
C GLU A 616 43.37 6.31 -17.93
N ASP A 617 42.22 6.02 -18.56
CA ASP A 617 41.26 7.05 -18.97
C ASP A 617 40.69 7.81 -17.76
N MET A 618 40.44 7.10 -16.64
CA MET A 618 39.97 7.74 -15.42
C MET A 618 41.04 8.66 -14.83
N ALA A 619 42.30 8.21 -14.80
CA ALA A 619 43.41 9.03 -14.34
C ALA A 619 43.56 10.30 -15.20
N ALA A 620 43.49 10.17 -16.53
CA ALA A 620 43.52 11.30 -17.46
C ALA A 620 42.34 12.27 -17.22
N ARG A 621 41.14 11.75 -16.98
CA ARG A 621 39.94 12.55 -16.68
C ARG A 621 40.05 13.33 -15.37
N LEU A 622 40.66 12.74 -14.34
CA LEU A 622 40.87 13.41 -13.06
C LEU A 622 41.95 14.48 -13.17
N ALA A 623 43.04 14.21 -13.90
CA ALA A 623 44.12 15.17 -14.16
C ALA A 623 43.67 16.37 -15.02
N ALA A 624 42.70 16.20 -15.91
CA ALA A 624 42.14 17.31 -16.71
C ALA A 624 41.18 18.22 -15.92
N LYS A 625 40.76 17.83 -14.71
CA LYS A 625 39.84 18.59 -13.85
C LYS A 625 40.54 19.29 -12.67
N SER A 626 41.76 18.89 -12.34
CA SER A 626 42.67 19.59 -11.44
C SER A 626 43.38 20.72 -12.18
#